data_AF-A0A7S7ZDN6-F1
#
_entry.id   AF-A0A7S7ZDN6-F1
#
_cell.length_a   1.000
_cell.length_b   1.000
_cell.length_c   1.000
_cell.angle_alpha   90.00
_cell.angle_beta   90.00
_cell.angle_gamma   90.00
#
_symmetry.space_group_name_H-M   'P 1'
#
loop_
_entity.id
_entity.type
_entity.pdbx_description
1 polymer ?
#
loop_
_entity_poly.entity_id
_entity_poly.type
_entity_poly.pdbx_seq_one_letter_code
_entity_poly.pdbx_strand_id
1 'polypeptide(L)'
;MMNWCLKSLMIAGLAGLAGAAQAEDIDIGKSEFQSSCASCHGADGRGKGPVSEQLKVQPADLTMLAKNNNGVFPTNAVYETIYGSKTIAAHGTREMPIWGERFNPIVNLPHHVDPYYWQKAGPEQSPEVVVRTRILAVIDYLNRIQQK
;
A
#
# COMPACT_ATOMS: atom_id res chain seq x y z
N MET A 1 -61.79 45.45 24.86
CA MET A 1 -60.94 46.10 23.83
C MET A 1 -59.57 45.45 23.86
N MET A 2 -59.06 45.13 22.67
CA MET A 2 -57.73 44.62 22.32
C MET A 2 -57.42 43.14 22.58
N ASN A 3 -57.45 42.38 21.48
CA ASN A 3 -57.00 41.01 21.31
C ASN A 3 -55.49 40.88 21.59
N TRP A 4 -55.08 39.90 22.38
CA TRP A 4 -53.68 39.46 22.42
C TRP A 4 -53.55 38.15 21.65
N CYS A 5 -52.95 38.24 20.46
CA CYS A 5 -52.66 37.11 19.59
C CYS A 5 -51.80 36.06 20.31
N LEU A 6 -52.35 34.85 20.48
CA LEU A 6 -51.57 33.63 20.66
C LEU A 6 -50.61 33.49 19.47
N LYS A 7 -49.31 33.61 19.72
CA LYS A 7 -48.29 33.11 18.79
C LYS A 7 -47.84 31.74 19.29
N SER A 8 -48.40 30.70 18.70
CA SER A 8 -47.91 29.33 18.80
C SER A 8 -46.50 29.27 18.24
N LEU A 9 -45.48 29.20 19.10
CA LEU A 9 -44.12 28.87 18.66
C LEU A 9 -44.02 27.35 18.53
N MET A 10 -44.09 26.88 17.28
CA MET A 10 -43.75 25.52 16.88
C MET A 10 -42.29 25.24 17.30
N ILE A 11 -42.08 24.33 18.24
CA ILE A 11 -40.76 23.76 18.51
C ILE A 11 -40.47 22.77 17.39
N ALA A 12 -39.76 23.24 16.36
CA ALA A 12 -39.24 22.39 15.30
C ALA A 12 -38.06 21.58 15.87
N GLY A 13 -38.25 20.25 15.98
CA GLY A 13 -37.20 19.33 16.42
C GLY A 13 -36.06 19.28 15.41
N LEU A 14 -34.87 19.71 15.83
CA LEU A 14 -33.62 19.37 15.15
C LEU A 14 -33.20 17.95 15.59
N ALA A 15 -33.69 16.94 14.87
CA ALA A 15 -33.05 15.63 14.87
C ALA A 15 -31.75 15.75 14.06
N GLY A 16 -30.64 15.97 14.76
CA GLY A 16 -29.31 15.93 14.15
C GLY A 16 -29.00 14.52 13.65
N LEU A 17 -29.00 14.32 12.34
CA LEU A 17 -28.33 13.16 11.74
C LEU A 17 -26.83 13.36 11.92
N ALA A 18 -26.27 12.80 12.99
CA ALA A 18 -24.85 12.53 13.10
C ALA A 18 -24.50 11.42 12.12
N GLY A 19 -24.29 11.78 10.85
CA GLY A 19 -23.63 10.92 9.89
C GLY A 19 -22.19 10.71 10.34
N ALA A 20 -21.90 9.61 11.01
CA ALA A 20 -20.53 9.14 11.16
C ALA A 20 -20.01 8.84 9.76
N ALA A 21 -19.18 9.74 9.22
CA ALA A 21 -18.40 9.44 8.03
C ALA A 21 -17.51 8.24 8.37
N GLN A 22 -17.86 7.06 7.85
CA GLN A 22 -16.96 5.92 7.89
C GLN A 22 -15.78 6.28 6.99
N ALA A 23 -14.62 6.55 7.59
CA ALA A 23 -13.39 6.61 6.82
C ALA A 23 -13.20 5.22 6.20
N GLU A 24 -13.31 5.12 4.87
CA GLU A 24 -12.80 3.96 4.16
C GLU A 24 -11.31 3.88 4.47
N ASP A 25 -10.90 2.85 5.20
CA ASP A 25 -9.50 2.61 5.49
C ASP A 25 -8.81 2.26 4.16
N ILE A 26 -8.01 3.19 3.64
CA ILE A 26 -7.27 2.99 2.41
C ILE A 26 -6.24 1.89 2.68
N ASP A 27 -6.37 0.75 1.99
CA ASP A 27 -5.38 -0.31 2.06
C ASP A 27 -4.09 0.12 1.35
N ILE A 28 -3.22 0.78 2.13
CA ILE A 28 -1.96 1.32 1.66
C ILE A 28 -1.06 0.22 1.11
N GLY A 29 -1.01 -0.95 1.76
CA GLY A 29 -0.20 -2.07 1.31
C GLY A 29 -0.64 -2.59 -0.06
N LYS A 30 -1.96 -2.69 -0.26
CA LYS A 30 -2.54 -3.00 -1.57
C LYS A 30 -2.21 -1.94 -2.61
N SER A 31 -2.34 -0.65 -2.27
CA SER A 31 -2.03 0.46 -3.19
C SER A 31 -0.56 0.43 -3.64
N GLU A 32 0.37 0.27 -2.69
CA GLU A 32 1.79 0.13 -2.99
C GLU A 32 2.05 -1.10 -3.89
N PHE A 33 1.43 -2.25 -3.58
CA PHE A 33 1.52 -3.44 -4.40
C PHE A 33 0.99 -3.21 -5.83
N GLN A 34 -0.18 -2.59 -6.00
CA GLN A 34 -0.73 -2.28 -7.33
C GLN A 34 0.21 -1.39 -8.13
N SER A 35 0.82 -0.42 -7.47
CA SER A 35 1.67 0.57 -8.11
C SER A 35 3.05 0.05 -8.53
N SER A 36 3.57 -0.99 -7.87
CA SER A 36 4.97 -1.41 -8.03
C SER A 36 5.17 -2.90 -8.32
N CYS A 37 4.19 -3.74 -8.04
CA CYS A 37 4.31 -5.20 -8.15
C CYS A 37 3.33 -5.78 -9.18
N ALA A 38 2.12 -5.22 -9.29
CA ALA A 38 1.03 -5.82 -10.06
C ALA A 38 1.25 -5.85 -11.58
N SER A 39 2.09 -4.98 -12.13
CA SER A 39 2.42 -5.00 -13.56
C SER A 39 3.03 -6.36 -13.98
N CYS A 40 3.84 -6.96 -13.10
CA CYS A 40 4.46 -8.26 -13.31
C CYS A 40 3.68 -9.39 -12.61
N HIS A 41 3.34 -9.21 -11.33
CA HIS A 41 2.72 -10.27 -10.53
C HIS A 41 1.20 -10.33 -10.64
N GLY A 42 0.55 -9.44 -11.39
CA GLY A 42 -0.90 -9.36 -11.47
C GLY A 42 -1.51 -8.61 -10.30
N ALA A 43 -2.70 -8.04 -10.51
CA ALA A 43 -3.42 -7.31 -9.45
C ALA A 43 -3.81 -8.22 -8.26
N ASP A 44 -3.90 -9.53 -8.49
CA ASP A 44 -4.17 -10.57 -7.50
C ASP A 44 -2.90 -11.25 -6.96
N GLY A 45 -1.72 -10.86 -7.44
CA GLY A 45 -0.44 -11.43 -7.02
C GLY A 45 -0.12 -12.82 -7.56
N ARG A 46 -0.91 -13.35 -8.50
CA ARG A 46 -0.77 -14.73 -9.00
C ARG A 46 0.26 -14.93 -10.12
N GLY A 47 1.09 -13.94 -10.38
CA GLY A 47 2.13 -14.00 -11.42
C GLY A 47 1.65 -13.65 -12.83
N LYS A 48 0.39 -13.20 -12.99
CA LYS A 48 -0.25 -12.93 -14.29
C LYS A 48 -0.46 -11.45 -14.54
N GLY A 49 0.61 -10.67 -14.40
CA GLY A 49 0.58 -9.24 -14.67
C GLY A 49 0.50 -8.91 -16.17
N PRO A 50 0.05 -7.70 -16.54
CA PRO A 50 -0.01 -7.27 -17.94
C PRO A 50 1.30 -7.44 -18.74
N VAL A 51 2.46 -7.43 -18.06
CA VAL A 51 3.75 -7.66 -18.71
C VAL A 51 4.33 -9.06 -18.53
N SER A 52 3.63 -9.98 -17.84
CA SER A 52 4.19 -11.28 -17.44
C SER A 52 4.57 -12.17 -18.62
N GLU A 53 3.81 -12.11 -19.71
CA GLU A 53 4.04 -12.95 -20.90
C GLU A 53 5.26 -12.51 -21.72
N GLN A 54 5.67 -11.25 -21.60
CA GLN A 54 6.83 -10.69 -22.28
C GLN A 54 8.14 -10.94 -21.52
N LEU A 55 8.07 -11.44 -20.27
CA LEU A 55 9.25 -11.71 -19.45
C LEU A 55 9.87 -13.06 -19.78
N LYS A 56 11.21 -13.11 -19.80
CA LYS A 56 11.97 -14.37 -19.97
C LYS A 56 11.73 -15.36 -18.83
N VAL A 57 11.46 -14.84 -17.63
CA VAL A 57 11.15 -15.63 -16.44
C VAL A 57 9.75 -15.23 -15.99
N GLN A 58 8.86 -16.22 -15.87
CA GLN A 58 7.51 -15.97 -15.41
C GLN A 58 7.53 -15.47 -13.96
N PRO A 59 6.81 -14.38 -13.63
CA PRO A 59 6.66 -13.91 -12.27
C PRO A 59 6.05 -14.99 -11.37
N ALA A 60 6.56 -15.11 -10.15
CA ALA A 60 6.05 -16.05 -9.18
C ALA A 60 4.60 -15.70 -8.75
N ASP A 61 3.82 -16.74 -8.40
CA ASP A 61 2.59 -16.57 -7.63
C ASP A 61 2.96 -16.23 -6.18
N LEU A 62 2.82 -14.94 -5.84
CA LEU A 62 3.14 -14.41 -4.53
C LEU A 62 2.11 -14.82 -3.47
N THR A 63 0.95 -15.35 -3.85
CA THR A 63 -0.07 -15.86 -2.90
C THR A 63 0.31 -17.23 -2.32
N MET A 64 1.39 -17.84 -2.82
CA MET A 64 1.85 -19.17 -2.44
C MET A 64 3.11 -19.16 -1.57
N LEU A 65 3.62 -17.99 -1.18
CA LEU A 65 4.87 -17.84 -0.43
C LEU A 65 4.84 -18.58 0.91
N ALA A 66 3.74 -18.49 1.67
CA ALA A 66 3.59 -19.20 2.94
C ALA A 66 3.54 -20.72 2.72
N LYS A 67 2.73 -21.18 1.76
CA LYS A 67 2.62 -22.62 1.44
C LYS A 67 3.96 -23.22 0.99
N ASN A 68 4.74 -22.47 0.21
CA ASN A 68 6.08 -22.85 -0.22
C ASN A 68 7.14 -22.74 0.88
N ASN A 69 6.78 -22.18 2.05
CA ASN A 69 7.62 -22.01 3.23
C ASN A 69 6.96 -22.62 4.47
N ASN A 70 6.53 -23.88 4.36
CA ASN A 70 5.98 -24.67 5.47
C ASN A 70 4.77 -24.03 6.19
N GLY A 71 3.96 -23.27 5.46
CA GLY A 71 2.78 -22.58 5.99
C GLY A 71 3.09 -21.26 6.69
N VAL A 72 4.35 -20.82 6.74
CA VAL A 72 4.77 -19.58 7.39
C VAL A 72 5.17 -18.55 6.34
N PHE A 73 4.60 -17.35 6.38
CA PHE A 73 4.98 -16.29 5.46
C PHE A 73 6.43 -15.82 5.71
N PRO A 74 7.33 -15.83 4.70
CA PRO A 74 8.76 -15.57 4.90
C PRO A 74 9.09 -14.07 4.92
N THR A 75 8.61 -13.34 5.93
CA THR A 75 8.73 -11.87 6.05
C THR A 75 10.14 -11.34 5.75
N ASN A 76 11.18 -11.86 6.40
CA ASN A 76 12.55 -11.36 6.22
C ASN A 76 13.06 -11.57 4.79
N ALA A 77 12.77 -12.72 4.19
CA ALA A 77 13.21 -13.01 2.83
C ALA A 77 12.51 -12.08 1.82
N VAL A 78 11.21 -11.80 2.02
CA VAL A 78 10.47 -10.85 1.19
C VAL A 78 11.03 -9.44 1.36
N TYR A 79 11.29 -9.02 2.61
CA TYR A 79 11.92 -7.74 2.90
C TYR A 79 13.24 -7.58 2.17
N GLU A 80 14.15 -8.54 2.30
CA GLU A 80 15.47 -8.51 1.66
C GLU A 80 15.38 -8.48 0.14
N THR A 81 14.39 -9.16 -0.44
CA THR A 81 14.12 -9.13 -1.88
C THR A 81 13.64 -7.75 -2.33
N ILE A 82 12.69 -7.13 -1.64
CA ILE A 82 12.18 -5.79 -2.01
C ILE A 82 13.25 -4.71 -1.74
N TYR A 83 13.96 -4.81 -0.62
CA TYR A 83 15.06 -3.91 -0.26
C TYR A 83 16.31 -4.08 -1.15
N GLY A 84 16.37 -5.17 -1.93
CA GLY A 84 17.46 -5.46 -2.85
C GLY A 84 18.76 -5.96 -2.19
N SER A 85 18.72 -6.40 -0.93
CA SER A 85 19.86 -7.12 -0.30
C SER A 85 19.92 -8.59 -0.72
N LYS A 86 18.79 -9.15 -1.18
CA LYS A 86 18.71 -10.47 -1.80
C LYS A 86 18.36 -10.33 -3.28
N THR A 87 19.31 -10.64 -4.15
CA THR A 87 19.13 -10.55 -5.60
C THR A 87 18.24 -11.67 -6.12
N ILE A 88 17.18 -11.31 -6.84
CA ILE A 88 16.38 -12.22 -7.66
C ILE A 88 16.65 -11.85 -9.11
N ALA A 89 17.16 -12.80 -9.91
CA ALA A 89 17.58 -12.53 -11.28
C ALA A 89 16.46 -11.89 -12.14
N ALA A 90 15.20 -12.29 -11.89
CA ALA A 90 14.03 -11.75 -12.58
C ALA A 90 13.71 -10.28 -12.24
N HIS A 91 14.24 -9.75 -11.14
CA HIS A 91 14.02 -8.36 -10.76
C HIS A 91 15.13 -7.42 -11.30
N GLY A 92 16.29 -7.94 -11.72
CA GLY A 92 17.42 -7.15 -12.24
C GLY A 92 18.52 -6.84 -11.21
N THR A 93 19.25 -5.72 -11.39
CA THR A 93 20.28 -5.23 -10.43
C THR A 93 19.63 -4.53 -9.24
N ARG A 94 20.37 -4.34 -8.13
CA ARG A 94 19.88 -3.70 -6.89
C ARG A 94 19.26 -2.32 -7.13
N GLU A 95 19.75 -1.59 -8.13
CA GLU A 95 19.20 -0.32 -8.63
C GLU A 95 17.91 -0.54 -9.47
N MET A 96 17.09 -1.51 -9.09
CA MET A 96 16.04 -2.15 -9.90
C MET A 96 15.21 -1.11 -10.68
N PRO A 97 15.31 -1.01 -12.02
CA PRO A 97 14.69 0.07 -12.78
C PRO A 97 13.15 0.12 -12.70
N ILE A 98 12.51 -1.03 -12.42
CA ILE A 98 11.03 -1.16 -12.40
C ILE A 98 10.42 -0.64 -11.09
N TRP A 99 11.17 -0.71 -10.00
CA TRP A 99 10.80 -0.17 -8.68
C TRP A 99 11.37 1.24 -8.48
N GLY A 100 12.42 1.57 -9.24
CA GLY A 100 13.01 2.90 -9.33
C GLY A 100 13.35 3.49 -7.96
N GLU A 101 13.13 4.79 -7.85
CA GLU A 101 13.39 5.56 -6.63
C GLU A 101 12.39 5.33 -5.49
N ARG A 102 11.34 4.50 -5.69
CA ARG A 102 10.28 4.29 -4.69
C ARG A 102 10.73 3.42 -3.51
N PHE A 103 11.72 2.56 -3.74
CA PHE A 103 12.34 1.71 -2.72
C PHE A 103 13.87 1.88 -2.64
N ASN A 104 14.41 2.95 -3.25
CA ASN A 104 15.82 3.32 -3.20
C ASN A 104 16.04 4.47 -2.19
N PRO A 105 16.97 4.35 -1.23
CA PRO A 105 17.29 5.44 -0.31
C PRO A 105 18.14 6.58 -0.94
N ILE A 106 18.75 6.38 -2.11
CA ILE A 106 19.66 7.37 -2.72
C ILE A 106 18.89 8.39 -3.57
N VAL A 107 18.75 9.60 -3.04
CA VAL A 107 18.01 10.77 -3.56
C VAL A 107 18.76 11.48 -4.69
N ASN A 108 18.21 11.54 -5.91
CA ASN A 108 18.58 12.56 -6.90
C ASN A 108 17.50 12.91 -7.95
N LEU A 109 16.22 12.58 -7.71
CA LEU A 109 15.11 13.01 -8.55
C LEU A 109 13.97 13.57 -7.69
N PRO A 110 13.09 14.44 -8.23
CA PRO A 110 11.92 14.91 -7.51
C PRO A 110 10.99 13.72 -7.27
N HIS A 111 11.12 13.09 -6.11
CA HIS A 111 10.19 12.07 -5.66
C HIS A 111 8.83 12.76 -5.55
N HIS A 112 7.84 12.30 -6.31
CA HIS A 112 6.46 12.47 -5.87
C HIS A 112 6.28 11.54 -4.67
N VAL A 113 6.84 11.93 -3.53
CA VAL A 113 6.60 11.24 -2.26
C VAL A 113 5.12 11.44 -2.03
N ASP A 114 4.37 10.34 -2.02
CA ASP A 114 2.97 10.40 -1.61
C ASP A 114 2.92 11.17 -0.26
N PRO A 115 2.13 12.25 -0.15
CA PRO A 115 2.03 13.06 1.06
C PRO A 115 1.80 12.23 2.32
N TYR A 116 1.13 11.08 2.20
CA TYR A 116 0.88 10.14 3.27
C TYR A 116 2.17 9.56 3.89
N TYR A 117 3.17 9.26 3.05
CA TYR A 117 4.44 8.69 3.52
C TYR A 117 5.41 9.75 4.01
N TRP A 118 5.36 10.97 3.46
CA TRP A 118 6.21 12.06 3.94
C TRP A 118 5.90 12.45 5.38
N GLN A 119 4.64 12.33 5.81
CA GLN A 119 4.25 12.48 7.22
C GLN A 119 4.96 11.48 8.14
N LYS A 120 5.38 10.32 7.62
CA LYS A 120 6.06 9.26 8.38
C LYS A 120 7.58 9.36 8.33
N ALA A 121 8.15 10.32 7.59
CA ALA A 121 9.60 10.52 7.50
C ALA A 121 10.25 10.98 8.83
N GLY A 122 9.43 11.28 9.84
CA GLY A 122 9.88 11.73 11.15
C GLY A 122 10.41 13.17 11.13
N PRO A 123 10.86 13.70 12.28
CA PRO A 123 11.38 15.06 12.39
C PRO A 123 12.65 15.28 11.54
N GLU A 124 13.39 14.21 11.26
CA GLU A 124 14.62 14.22 10.48
C GLU A 124 14.37 14.09 8.97
N GLN A 125 13.12 13.84 8.54
CA GLN A 125 12.75 13.68 7.14
C GLN A 125 13.59 12.63 6.39
N SER A 126 13.88 11.50 7.04
CA SER A 126 14.77 10.46 6.49
C SER A 126 14.09 9.67 5.36
N PRO A 127 14.66 9.65 4.14
CA PRO A 127 14.19 8.81 3.04
C PRO A 127 14.15 7.32 3.40
N GLU A 128 15.10 6.85 4.22
CA GLU A 128 15.18 5.46 4.64
C GLU A 128 13.97 5.04 5.48
N VAL A 129 13.44 5.92 6.33
CA VAL A 129 12.23 5.63 7.11
C VAL A 129 11.03 5.48 6.17
N VAL A 130 10.93 6.34 5.16
CA VAL A 130 9.87 6.27 4.14
C VAL A 130 9.95 4.95 3.38
N VAL A 131 11.13 4.59 2.86
CA VAL A 131 11.36 3.35 2.13
C VAL A 131 10.99 2.14 2.98
N ARG A 132 11.49 2.05 4.21
CA ARG A 132 11.18 0.94 5.12
C ARG A 132 9.68 0.81 5.37
N THR A 133 8.99 1.93 5.60
CA THR A 133 7.55 1.94 5.84
C THR A 133 6.78 1.40 4.62
N ARG A 134 7.17 1.81 3.40
CA ARG A 134 6.54 1.30 2.17
C ARG A 134 6.74 -0.21 2.00
N ILE A 135 7.96 -0.70 2.26
CA ILE A 135 8.26 -2.14 2.17
C ILE A 135 7.40 -2.92 3.16
N LEU A 136 7.31 -2.46 4.40
CA LEU A 136 6.49 -3.12 5.43
C LEU A 136 5.00 -3.12 5.08
N ALA A 137 4.48 -2.06 4.46
CA ALA A 137 3.10 -2.03 3.98
C ALA A 137 2.84 -3.09 2.89
N VAL A 138 3.77 -3.26 1.94
CA VAL A 138 3.67 -4.31 0.92
C VAL A 138 3.75 -5.70 1.55
N ILE A 139 4.67 -5.91 2.50
CA ILE A 139 4.81 -7.18 3.23
C ILE A 139 3.53 -7.54 3.97
N ASP A 140 2.90 -6.59 4.65
CA ASP A 140 1.61 -6.82 5.32
C ASP A 140 0.54 -7.28 4.32
N TYR A 141 0.40 -6.56 3.20
CA TYR A 141 -0.56 -6.94 2.16
C TYR A 141 -0.27 -8.33 1.59
N LEU A 142 1.00 -8.63 1.26
CA LEU A 142 1.40 -9.95 0.77
C LEU A 142 1.07 -11.05 1.77
N ASN A 143 1.30 -10.83 3.05
CA ASN A 143 0.95 -11.79 4.10
C ASN A 143 -0.57 -12.03 4.17
N ARG A 144 -1.39 -10.99 4.00
CA ARG A 144 -2.86 -11.10 4.03
C ARG A 144 -3.46 -11.86 2.85
N ILE A 145 -2.79 -11.88 1.68
CA ILE A 145 -3.32 -12.53 0.46
C ILE A 145 -2.84 -13.98 0.27
N GLN A 146 -2.14 -14.56 1.25
CA GLN A 146 -1.66 -15.93 1.14
C GLN A 146 -2.82 -16.93 1.06
N GLN A 147 -2.68 -17.92 0.18
CA GLN A 147 -3.58 -19.07 0.11
C GLN A 147 -3.33 -19.97 1.33
N LYS A 148 -4.42 -20.43 1.94
CA LYS A 148 -4.41 -21.36 3.08
C LYS A 148 -4.31 -22.81 2.60
#